data_AF-A0A1Q6QUJ3-F1
#
_entry.id   AF-A0A1Q6QUJ3-F1
#
_cell.length_a   1.000
_cell.length_b   1.000
_cell.length_c   1.000
_cell.angle_alpha   90.00
_cell.angle_beta   90.00
_cell.angle_gamma   90.00
#
_symmetry.space_group_name_H-M   'P 1'
#
loop_
_entity.id
_entity.type
_entity.pdbx_description
1 polymer ?
#
loop_
_entity_poly.entity_id
_entity_poly.type
_entity_poly.pdbx_seq_one_letter_code
_entity_poly.pdbx_strand_id
1 'polypeptide(L)'
;MKWSTVTVGVMILGIIGVSIILLFQQLTTTNENDYYLLKEITEAAMVDSIDISYYRETGNLKIVREKFVENFTRRFAESTLIIGTKYTIKFFDVIEEPPKVSVRIDTGIENYRIYNTEDSYNVLNELTGIFEYVGKEGKSSSTITNENPYEIKTMKKTYYAIVKKVPSTKKYDTTLELNVPDELISGKIKYQMLSYVKFESMEPTQGIVNEAILKRDIDYKDAENDYGYFLPLANIEKNVYNDSSIRVFGGLARPNQNTEKKNKVQITSVGTGNQDYAIVKYTATWQYSEYKYKIS
;
A
#
# COMPACT_ATOMS: atom_id res chain seq x y z
N MET A 1 -23.21 55.97 52.47
CA MET A 1 -23.33 54.49 52.36
C MET A 1 -23.78 54.00 50.98
N LYS A 2 -24.74 54.64 50.26
CA LYS A 2 -25.28 54.13 48.97
C LYS A 2 -24.25 53.92 47.85
N TRP A 3 -23.20 54.74 47.77
CA TRP A 3 -22.15 54.59 46.77
C TRP A 3 -21.22 53.39 47.04
N SER A 4 -21.00 53.05 48.31
CA SER A 4 -20.15 51.92 48.71
C SER A 4 -20.79 50.56 48.35
N THR A 5 -22.12 50.42 48.49
CA THR A 5 -22.84 49.20 48.07
C THR A 5 -22.83 49.00 46.57
N VAL A 6 -22.86 50.09 45.78
CA VAL A 6 -22.77 50.01 44.31
C VAL A 6 -21.36 49.59 43.87
N THR A 7 -20.31 50.16 44.47
CA THR A 7 -18.92 49.78 44.18
C THR A 7 -18.64 48.31 44.51
N VAL A 8 -19.12 47.81 45.64
CA VAL A 8 -18.99 46.39 46.02
C VAL A 8 -19.78 45.49 45.05
N GLY A 9 -20.99 45.89 44.65
CA GLY A 9 -21.79 45.14 43.67
C GLY A 9 -21.11 45.01 42.30
N VAL A 10 -20.47 46.09 41.82
CA VAL A 10 -19.71 46.07 40.56
C VAL A 10 -18.47 45.18 40.65
N MET A 11 -17.76 45.19 41.79
CA MET A 11 -16.60 44.30 41.99
C MET A 11 -17.00 42.81 41.98
N ILE A 12 -18.10 42.44 42.64
CA ILE A 12 -18.58 41.05 42.67
C ILE A 12 -19.01 40.61 41.26
N LEU A 13 -19.73 41.47 40.52
CA LEU A 13 -20.10 41.18 39.13
C LEU A 13 -18.88 41.05 38.21
N GLY A 14 -17.84 41.85 38.43
CA GLY A 14 -16.58 41.74 37.70
C GLY A 14 -15.89 40.39 37.91
N ILE A 15 -15.80 39.93 39.16
CA ILE A 15 -15.20 38.63 39.49
C ILE A 15 -16.04 37.46 38.94
N ILE A 16 -17.38 37.55 38.98
CA ILE A 16 -18.27 36.57 38.34
C ILE A 16 -18.03 36.55 36.83
N GLY A 17 -17.96 37.71 36.18
CA GLY A 17 -17.74 37.82 34.75
C GLY A 17 -16.42 37.20 34.29
N VAL A 18 -15.33 37.49 35.02
CA VAL A 18 -14.02 36.87 34.75
C VAL A 18 -14.05 35.36 34.94
N SER A 19 -14.71 34.87 35.99
CA SER A 19 -14.86 33.43 36.24
C SER A 19 -15.61 32.75 35.08
N ILE A 20 -16.71 33.33 34.61
CA ILE A 20 -17.47 32.77 33.48
C ILE A 20 -16.62 32.72 32.20
N ILE A 21 -15.84 33.76 31.92
CA ILE A 21 -14.96 33.80 30.74
C ILE A 21 -13.90 32.68 30.83
N LEU A 22 -13.28 32.50 32.00
CA LEU A 22 -12.29 31.44 32.21
C LEU A 22 -12.90 30.04 32.05
N LEU A 23 -14.13 29.83 32.50
CA LEU A 23 -14.87 28.57 32.29
C LEU A 23 -15.08 28.30 30.79
N PHE A 24 -15.61 29.27 30.04
CA PHE A 24 -15.83 29.11 28.60
C PHE A 24 -14.53 28.95 27.83
N GLN A 25 -13.47 29.62 28.24
CA GLN A 25 -12.14 29.43 27.65
C GLN A 25 -11.68 27.99 27.85
N GLN A 26 -11.78 27.45 29.06
CA GLN A 26 -11.39 26.07 29.35
C GLN A 26 -12.25 25.06 28.58
N LEU A 27 -13.57 25.24 28.56
CA LEU A 27 -14.49 24.38 27.80
C LEU A 27 -14.16 24.40 26.30
N THR A 28 -13.90 25.59 25.73
CA THR A 28 -13.58 25.73 24.29
C THR A 28 -12.25 25.08 23.94
N THR A 29 -11.20 25.33 24.74
CA THR A 29 -9.88 24.74 24.52
C THR A 29 -9.90 23.22 24.67
N THR A 30 -10.57 22.70 25.70
CA THR A 30 -10.73 21.24 25.89
C THR A 30 -11.50 20.64 24.72
N ASN A 31 -12.61 21.26 24.29
CA ASN A 31 -13.42 20.76 23.18
C ASN A 31 -12.63 20.70 21.87
N GLU A 32 -11.89 21.74 21.52
CA GLU A 32 -11.09 21.76 20.29
C GLU A 32 -9.99 20.70 20.33
N ASN A 33 -9.24 20.61 21.43
CA ASN A 33 -8.17 19.63 21.57
C ASN A 33 -8.71 18.19 21.48
N ASP A 34 -9.75 17.88 22.24
CA ASP A 34 -10.37 16.55 22.26
C ASP A 34 -10.96 16.18 20.89
N TYR A 35 -11.53 17.15 20.14
CA TYR A 35 -12.04 16.92 18.80
C TYR A 35 -10.93 16.53 17.81
N TYR A 36 -9.82 17.28 17.77
CA TYR A 36 -8.70 16.96 16.88
C TYR A 36 -8.06 15.63 17.24
N LEU A 37 -7.90 15.37 18.53
CA LEU A 37 -7.40 14.12 19.05
C LEU A 37 -8.30 12.94 18.64
N LEU A 38 -9.61 13.06 18.85
CA LEU A 38 -10.59 12.06 18.45
C LEU A 38 -10.53 11.79 16.95
N LYS A 39 -10.41 12.85 16.14
CA LYS A 39 -10.30 12.76 14.68
C LYS A 39 -9.08 11.97 14.24
N GLU A 40 -7.88 12.41 14.65
CA GLU A 40 -6.62 11.79 14.23
C GLU A 40 -6.55 10.31 14.64
N ILE A 41 -6.98 10.00 15.86
CA ILE A 41 -6.98 8.63 16.37
C ILE A 41 -7.99 7.77 15.63
N THR A 42 -9.21 8.29 15.38
CA THR A 42 -10.24 7.54 14.66
C THR A 42 -9.76 7.21 13.25
N GLU A 43 -9.21 8.18 12.53
CA GLU A 43 -8.67 7.98 11.18
C GLU A 43 -7.55 6.93 11.17
N ALA A 44 -6.58 7.06 12.07
CA ALA A 44 -5.45 6.15 12.11
C ALA A 44 -5.85 4.73 12.57
N ALA A 45 -6.76 4.62 13.54
CA ALA A 45 -7.29 3.33 14.00
C ALA A 45 -8.12 2.64 12.91
N MET A 46 -8.88 3.39 12.11
CA MET A 46 -9.61 2.84 10.96
C MET A 46 -8.65 2.27 9.92
N VAL A 47 -7.57 2.98 9.58
CA VAL A 47 -6.55 2.50 8.63
C VAL A 47 -5.90 1.20 9.11
N ASP A 48 -5.49 1.15 10.38
CA ASP A 48 -4.83 -0.04 10.95
C ASP A 48 -5.79 -1.23 11.08
N SER A 49 -7.10 -0.97 11.13
CA SER A 49 -8.14 -1.99 11.24
C SER A 49 -8.55 -2.63 9.91
N ILE A 50 -8.01 -2.17 8.78
CA ILE A 50 -8.36 -2.70 7.45
C ILE A 50 -7.98 -4.19 7.34
N ASP A 51 -8.93 -4.99 6.87
CA ASP A 51 -8.66 -6.37 6.49
C ASP A 51 -8.00 -6.42 5.11
N ILE A 52 -6.67 -6.42 5.13
CA ILE A 52 -5.84 -6.47 3.91
C ILE A 52 -6.05 -7.79 3.15
N SER A 53 -6.30 -8.90 3.84
CA SER A 53 -6.53 -10.20 3.19
C SER A 53 -7.85 -10.20 2.44
N TYR A 54 -8.92 -9.75 3.09
CA TYR A 54 -10.24 -9.59 2.45
C TYR A 54 -10.19 -8.62 1.27
N TYR A 55 -9.48 -7.50 1.42
CA TYR A 55 -9.28 -6.53 0.33
C TYR A 55 -8.53 -7.15 -0.86
N ARG A 56 -7.52 -8.00 -0.62
CA ARG A 56 -6.76 -8.67 -1.68
C ARG A 56 -7.61 -9.67 -2.47
N GLU A 57 -8.53 -10.36 -1.82
CA GLU A 57 -9.37 -11.40 -2.43
C GLU A 57 -10.59 -10.82 -3.16
N THR A 58 -11.29 -9.87 -2.52
CA THR A 58 -12.59 -9.38 -3.00
C THR A 58 -12.52 -8.02 -3.70
N GLY A 59 -11.47 -7.24 -3.43
CA GLY A 59 -11.38 -5.84 -3.83
C GLY A 59 -12.34 -4.91 -3.08
N ASN A 60 -13.08 -5.40 -2.07
CA ASN A 60 -13.95 -4.61 -1.20
C ASN A 60 -13.19 -4.17 0.05
N LEU A 61 -13.49 -2.97 0.54
CA LEU A 61 -12.92 -2.50 1.79
C LEU A 61 -13.77 -2.95 2.97
N LYS A 62 -13.10 -3.56 3.94
CA LYS A 62 -13.67 -4.05 5.18
C LYS A 62 -12.72 -3.71 6.31
N ILE A 63 -13.25 -3.28 7.45
CA ILE A 63 -12.49 -3.17 8.71
C ILE A 63 -12.84 -4.31 9.64
N VAL A 64 -11.88 -4.74 10.46
CA VAL A 64 -12.12 -5.70 11.54
C VAL A 64 -12.47 -4.92 12.79
N ARG A 65 -13.69 -5.11 13.32
CA ARG A 65 -14.20 -4.35 14.47
C ARG A 65 -13.26 -4.42 15.68
N GLU A 66 -12.76 -5.61 16.01
CA GLU A 66 -11.92 -5.84 17.18
C GLU A 66 -10.60 -5.07 17.06
N LYS A 67 -9.97 -5.10 15.87
CA LYS A 67 -8.75 -4.33 15.60
C LYS A 67 -8.98 -2.84 15.71
N PHE A 68 -10.13 -2.34 15.23
CA PHE A 68 -10.47 -0.93 15.37
C PHE A 68 -10.53 -0.52 16.84
N VAL A 69 -11.29 -1.25 17.67
CA VAL A 69 -11.44 -0.94 19.10
C VAL A 69 -10.09 -1.00 19.82
N GLU A 70 -9.29 -2.03 19.57
CA GLU A 70 -7.96 -2.17 20.16
C GLU A 70 -7.03 -1.01 19.77
N ASN A 71 -6.92 -0.74 18.48
CA ASN A 71 -6.03 0.30 17.96
C ASN A 71 -6.48 1.69 18.41
N PHE A 72 -7.80 1.94 18.44
CA PHE A 72 -8.36 3.18 18.94
C PHE A 72 -8.02 3.38 20.41
N THR A 73 -8.36 2.40 21.27
CA THR A 73 -8.12 2.52 22.72
C THR A 73 -6.64 2.65 23.04
N ARG A 74 -5.76 1.94 22.32
CA ARG A 74 -4.31 2.06 22.47
C ARG A 74 -3.81 3.46 22.11
N ARG A 75 -4.13 3.94 20.90
CA ARG A 75 -3.73 5.28 20.44
C ARG A 75 -4.30 6.38 21.33
N PHE A 76 -5.54 6.23 21.78
CA PHE A 76 -6.17 7.16 22.71
C PHE A 76 -5.45 7.23 24.05
N ALA A 77 -5.11 6.08 24.64
CA ALA A 77 -4.35 6.03 25.88
C ALA A 77 -2.93 6.61 25.74
N GLU A 78 -2.28 6.44 24.59
CA GLU A 78 -0.94 7.00 24.31
C GLU A 78 -0.95 8.52 24.11
N SER A 79 -2.00 9.06 23.48
CA SER A 79 -2.09 10.48 23.14
C SER A 79 -2.64 11.35 24.28
N THR A 80 -3.43 10.79 25.20
CA THR A 80 -3.80 11.49 26.43
C THR A 80 -2.65 11.44 27.43
N LEU A 81 -1.93 12.54 27.63
CA LEU A 81 -0.90 12.65 28.66
C LEU A 81 -1.58 12.59 30.06
N ILE A 82 -1.60 11.40 30.65
CA ILE A 82 -2.31 11.07 31.89
C ILE A 82 -1.73 11.83 33.09
N ILE A 83 -2.31 12.98 33.46
CA ILE A 83 -2.49 13.42 34.86
C ILE A 83 -3.77 14.27 34.97
N GLY A 84 -4.82 13.73 35.61
CA GLY A 84 -5.92 14.54 36.18
C GLY A 84 -7.25 14.60 35.41
N THR A 85 -7.32 14.19 34.14
CA THR A 85 -8.58 14.16 33.36
C THR A 85 -9.13 12.74 33.20
N LYS A 86 -10.43 12.57 33.43
CA LYS A 86 -11.13 11.29 33.22
C LYS A 86 -11.82 11.31 31.86
N TYR A 87 -11.46 10.33 31.03
CA TYR A 87 -12.07 10.12 29.72
C TYR A 87 -12.93 8.86 29.74
N THR A 88 -14.17 8.98 29.24
CA THR A 88 -15.03 7.82 28.96
C THR A 88 -15.20 7.68 27.45
N ILE A 89 -14.72 6.57 26.89
CA ILE A 89 -14.85 6.24 25.47
C ILE A 89 -16.12 5.41 25.26
N LYS A 90 -16.94 5.79 24.29
CA LYS A 90 -18.15 5.06 23.89
C LYS A 90 -18.13 4.80 22.38
N PHE A 91 -18.19 3.53 22.00
CA PHE A 91 -18.34 3.11 20.61
C PHE A 91 -19.84 2.90 20.32
N PHE A 92 -20.40 3.67 19.39
CA PHE A 92 -21.82 3.57 19.03
C PHE A 92 -22.06 2.57 17.92
N ASP A 93 -21.35 2.78 16.81
CA ASP A 93 -21.43 1.94 15.62
C ASP A 93 -20.00 1.57 15.22
N VAL A 94 -19.77 0.28 14.96
CA VAL A 94 -18.59 -0.19 14.23
C VAL A 94 -19.08 -1.21 13.21
N ILE A 95 -19.34 -0.74 12.00
CA ILE A 95 -19.81 -1.55 10.87
C ILE A 95 -18.59 -1.91 10.03
N GLU A 96 -18.45 -3.21 9.71
CA GLU A 96 -17.29 -3.71 8.98
C GLU A 96 -17.39 -3.47 7.47
N GLU A 97 -18.58 -3.66 6.88
CA GLU A 97 -18.87 -3.46 5.45
C GLU A 97 -20.28 -2.87 5.26
N PRO A 98 -20.44 -1.64 4.73
CA PRO A 98 -19.38 -0.67 4.47
C PRO A 98 -18.75 -0.18 5.79
N PRO A 99 -17.45 0.12 5.78
CA PRO A 99 -16.68 0.50 6.97
C PRO A 99 -17.15 1.85 7.52
N LYS A 100 -17.88 1.83 8.63
CA LYS A 100 -18.38 3.01 9.35
C LYS A 100 -18.05 2.85 10.82
N VAL A 101 -17.53 3.90 11.44
CA VAL A 101 -17.32 3.96 12.89
C VAL A 101 -17.95 5.23 13.45
N SER A 102 -18.50 5.14 14.66
CA SER A 102 -18.98 6.28 15.42
C SER A 102 -18.48 6.15 16.85
N VAL A 103 -17.69 7.13 17.29
CA VAL A 103 -17.02 7.14 18.58
C VAL A 103 -17.31 8.45 19.28
N ARG A 104 -17.57 8.37 20.58
CA ARG A 104 -17.74 9.52 21.46
C ARG A 104 -16.79 9.45 22.63
N ILE A 105 -16.27 10.60 22.99
CA ILE A 105 -15.48 10.81 24.20
C ILE A 105 -16.24 11.77 25.10
N ASP A 106 -16.31 11.42 26.37
CA ASP A 106 -16.79 12.27 27.45
C ASP A 106 -15.60 12.62 28.33
N THR A 107 -15.26 13.91 28.37
CA THR A 107 -14.15 14.46 29.13
C THR A 107 -14.70 15.21 30.34
N GLY A 108 -14.42 14.69 31.54
CA GLY A 108 -14.79 15.34 32.79
C GLY A 108 -13.81 16.45 33.15
N ILE A 109 -14.30 17.69 33.23
CA ILE A 109 -13.61 18.82 33.86
C ILE A 109 -14.02 18.81 35.34
N GLU A 110 -13.15 18.25 36.18
CA GLU A 110 -13.40 18.16 37.62
C GLU A 110 -13.02 19.47 38.34
N ASN A 111 -13.81 19.84 39.35
CA ASN A 111 -13.53 20.87 40.35
C ASN A 111 -13.38 22.31 39.79
N TYR A 112 -14.29 22.74 38.91
CA TYR A 112 -14.34 24.16 38.55
C TYR A 112 -15.00 24.96 39.68
N ARG A 113 -14.21 25.79 40.36
CA ARG A 113 -14.67 26.54 41.54
C ARG A 113 -15.10 27.95 41.17
N ILE A 114 -16.40 28.24 41.32
CA ILE A 114 -16.95 29.60 41.27
C ILE A 114 -17.20 30.04 42.72
N TYR A 115 -16.33 30.91 43.23
CA TYR A 115 -16.31 31.36 44.63
C TYR A 115 -16.24 30.23 45.66
N ASN A 116 -17.39 29.67 46.05
CA ASN A 116 -17.51 28.63 47.08
C ASN A 116 -18.32 27.42 46.60
N THR A 117 -18.72 27.39 45.33
CA THR A 117 -19.39 26.26 44.70
C THR A 117 -18.41 25.59 43.76
N GLU A 118 -18.23 24.29 43.94
CA GLU A 118 -17.46 23.42 43.03
C GLU A 118 -18.47 22.62 42.22
N ASP A 119 -18.47 22.83 40.91
CA ASP A 119 -19.28 22.05 39.97
C ASP A 119 -18.37 21.32 38.97
N SER A 120 -18.85 20.18 38.47
CA SER A 120 -18.21 19.40 37.41
C SER A 120 -18.90 19.67 36.08
N TYR A 121 -18.11 19.88 35.02
CA TYR A 121 -18.60 20.05 33.66
C TYR A 121 -18.06 18.96 32.76
N ASN A 122 -18.90 18.41 31.88
CA ASN A 122 -18.49 17.39 30.92
C ASN A 122 -18.49 17.97 29.51
N VAL A 123 -17.43 17.68 28.75
CA VAL A 123 -17.31 18.01 27.34
C VAL A 123 -17.52 16.74 26.52
N LEU A 124 -18.51 16.76 25.64
CA LEU A 124 -18.89 15.62 24.80
C LEU A 124 -18.46 15.86 23.35
N ASN A 125 -17.56 15.02 22.86
CA ASN A 125 -17.13 15.02 21.46
C ASN A 125 -17.55 13.73 20.78
N GLU A 126 -18.26 13.84 19.67
CA GLU A 126 -18.70 12.70 18.86
C GLU A 126 -18.20 12.85 17.43
N LEU A 127 -17.64 11.78 16.90
CA LEU A 127 -17.17 11.70 15.53
C LEU A 127 -17.73 10.45 14.86
N THR A 128 -18.24 10.63 13.65
CA THR A 128 -18.58 9.52 12.75
C THR A 128 -17.67 9.56 11.54
N GLY A 129 -16.95 8.46 11.30
CA GLY A 129 -16.06 8.27 10.16
C GLY A 129 -16.59 7.17 9.25
N ILE A 130 -16.49 7.39 7.93
CA ILE A 130 -16.74 6.37 6.91
C ILE A 130 -15.45 6.20 6.12
N PHE A 131 -15.03 4.96 5.92
CA PHE A 131 -13.84 4.68 5.11
C PHE A 131 -14.26 4.51 3.64
N GLU A 132 -13.90 5.45 2.80
CA GLU A 132 -14.16 5.37 1.36
C GLU A 132 -12.86 5.16 0.59
N TYR A 133 -12.93 4.40 -0.50
CA TYR A 133 -11.83 4.26 -1.43
C TYR A 133 -12.28 4.62 -2.84
N VAL A 134 -11.45 5.38 -3.54
CA VAL A 134 -11.65 5.71 -4.95
C VAL A 134 -11.14 4.56 -5.81
N GLY A 135 -12.01 3.97 -6.65
CA GLY A 135 -11.61 2.96 -7.63
C GLY A 135 -12.48 1.71 -7.75
N LYS A 136 -13.55 1.54 -6.96
CA LYS A 136 -14.54 0.48 -7.23
C LYS A 136 -15.49 0.93 -8.33
N GLU A 137 -15.50 0.23 -9.46
CA GLU A 137 -16.59 0.38 -10.44
C GLU A 137 -17.90 -0.08 -9.79
N GLY A 138 -18.64 0.87 -9.21
CA GLY A 138 -19.80 0.53 -8.41
C GLY A 138 -20.49 1.71 -7.74
N LYS A 139 -20.49 2.88 -8.39
CA LYS A 139 -21.53 3.91 -8.31
C LYS A 139 -21.11 5.06 -9.21
N SER A 140 -21.97 5.38 -10.17
CA SER A 140 -21.92 6.59 -10.98
C SER A 140 -22.07 7.82 -10.07
N SER A 141 -21.02 8.16 -9.33
CA SER A 141 -20.83 9.52 -8.85
C SER A 141 -19.91 10.16 -9.88
N SER A 142 -20.51 11.00 -10.72
CA SER A 142 -19.87 11.76 -11.79
C SER A 142 -18.92 12.83 -11.24
N THR A 143 -18.00 12.44 -10.36
CA THR A 143 -16.80 13.22 -10.07
C THR A 143 -15.68 12.49 -10.79
N ILE A 144 -15.59 12.78 -12.09
CA ILE A 144 -14.43 12.45 -12.89
C ILE A 144 -13.28 13.29 -12.34
N THR A 145 -12.65 12.85 -11.25
CA THR A 145 -11.24 13.15 -11.08
C THR A 145 -10.55 12.29 -12.13
N ASN A 146 -10.03 12.91 -13.19
CA ASN A 146 -9.19 12.24 -14.20
C ASN A 146 -7.87 11.70 -13.60
N GLU A 147 -7.80 11.55 -12.29
CA GLU A 147 -6.66 10.98 -11.60
C GLU A 147 -6.84 9.47 -11.59
N ASN A 148 -6.17 8.82 -12.54
CA ASN A 148 -5.97 7.37 -12.51
C ASN A 148 -5.53 6.98 -11.07
N PRO A 149 -6.33 6.14 -10.36
CA PRO A 149 -6.05 5.73 -8.97
C PRO A 149 -4.83 4.82 -8.91
N TYR A 150 -4.25 4.47 -10.05
CA TYR A 150 -3.01 3.74 -10.16
C TYR A 150 -1.85 4.66 -10.52
N GLU A 151 -0.72 4.42 -9.88
CA GLU A 151 0.59 4.89 -10.31
C GLU A 151 1.25 3.80 -11.15
N ILE A 152 1.75 4.18 -12.33
CA ILE A 152 2.53 3.26 -13.16
C ILE A 152 3.93 3.20 -12.58
N LYS A 153 4.34 2.01 -12.15
CA LYS A 153 5.68 1.74 -11.66
C LYS A 153 6.36 0.70 -12.53
N THR A 154 7.68 0.63 -12.40
CA THR A 154 8.51 -0.34 -13.11
C THR A 154 9.41 -1.09 -12.16
N MET A 155 9.69 -2.34 -12.47
CA MET A 155 10.62 -3.20 -11.75
C MET A 155 11.54 -3.88 -12.76
N LYS A 156 12.84 -3.92 -12.47
CA LYS A 156 13.83 -4.62 -13.30
C LYS A 156 14.23 -5.91 -12.59
N LYS A 157 14.26 -7.01 -13.34
CA LYS A 157 14.73 -8.32 -12.85
C LYS A 157 15.63 -8.94 -13.92
N THR A 158 16.72 -9.54 -13.47
CA THR A 158 17.70 -10.20 -14.34
C THR A 158 17.36 -11.68 -14.46
N TYR A 159 17.45 -12.19 -15.68
CA TYR A 159 17.10 -13.55 -16.07
C TYR A 159 18.25 -14.23 -16.80
N TYR A 160 18.29 -15.56 -16.68
CA TYR A 160 19.23 -16.42 -17.38
C TYR A 160 18.46 -17.50 -18.13
N ALA A 161 18.58 -17.54 -19.44
CA ALA A 161 17.98 -18.59 -20.25
C ALA A 161 19.08 -19.48 -20.85
N ILE A 162 18.90 -20.80 -20.71
CA ILE A 162 19.69 -21.80 -21.43
C ILE A 162 18.85 -22.29 -22.60
N VAL A 163 19.38 -22.16 -23.80
CA VAL A 163 18.69 -22.43 -25.06
C VAL A 163 19.38 -23.59 -25.77
N LYS A 164 18.61 -24.60 -26.17
CA LYS A 164 19.10 -25.75 -26.93
C LYS A 164 19.34 -25.38 -28.39
N LYS A 165 20.39 -25.94 -28.97
CA LYS A 165 20.72 -25.82 -30.39
C LYS A 165 19.64 -26.49 -31.24
N VAL A 166 19.12 -25.77 -32.22
CA VAL A 166 18.22 -26.30 -33.24
C VAL A 166 19.05 -27.11 -34.26
N PRO A 167 18.81 -28.42 -34.44
CA PRO A 167 19.67 -29.28 -35.27
C PRO A 167 19.77 -28.85 -36.74
N SER A 168 18.68 -28.31 -37.31
CA SER A 168 18.62 -27.94 -38.72
C SER A 168 19.37 -26.66 -39.06
N THR A 169 19.34 -25.66 -38.17
CA THR A 169 19.95 -24.34 -38.41
C THR A 169 21.27 -24.14 -37.67
N LYS A 170 21.59 -25.01 -36.71
CA LYS A 170 22.71 -24.86 -35.75
C LYS A 170 22.65 -23.56 -34.93
N LYS A 171 21.46 -22.96 -34.84
CA LYS A 171 21.20 -21.73 -34.08
C LYS A 171 20.56 -22.04 -32.73
N TYR A 172 20.54 -21.03 -31.87
CA TYR A 172 19.97 -21.09 -30.53
C TYR A 172 18.79 -20.13 -30.44
N ASP A 173 17.77 -20.41 -31.25
CA ASP A 173 16.56 -19.59 -31.38
C ASP A 173 15.43 -20.20 -30.56
N THR A 174 14.78 -19.41 -29.71
CA THR A 174 13.63 -19.88 -28.93
C THR A 174 12.69 -18.73 -28.55
N THR A 175 11.50 -19.07 -28.05
CA THR A 175 10.57 -18.13 -27.42
C THR A 175 10.18 -18.72 -26.07
N LEU A 176 10.34 -17.92 -25.00
CA LEU A 176 10.06 -18.34 -23.62
C LEU A 176 8.98 -17.44 -23.00
N GLU A 177 8.02 -18.04 -22.31
CA GLU A 177 6.99 -17.40 -21.48
C GLU A 177 7.51 -17.25 -20.04
N LEU A 178 7.70 -16.00 -19.62
CA LEU A 178 8.10 -15.63 -18.27
C LEU A 178 6.93 -15.73 -17.29
N ASN A 179 7.21 -16.32 -16.13
CA ASN A 179 6.31 -16.25 -14.99
C ASN A 179 6.28 -14.81 -14.44
N VAL A 180 5.12 -14.42 -13.91
CA VAL A 180 5.02 -13.12 -13.21
C VAL A 180 5.85 -13.23 -11.94
N PRO A 181 6.79 -12.29 -11.68
CA PRO A 181 7.61 -12.32 -10.48
C PRO A 181 6.75 -12.24 -9.22
N ASP A 182 7.09 -13.01 -8.19
CA ASP A 182 6.37 -13.07 -6.92
C ASP A 182 6.19 -11.68 -6.28
N GLU A 183 7.17 -10.79 -6.47
CA GLU A 183 7.14 -9.41 -5.98
C GLU A 183 5.98 -8.58 -6.58
N LEU A 184 5.44 -9.00 -7.72
CA LEU A 184 4.33 -8.37 -8.42
C LEU A 184 2.98 -9.07 -8.19
N ILE A 185 2.96 -10.19 -7.46
CA ILE A 185 1.73 -10.92 -7.11
C ILE A 185 1.17 -10.32 -5.81
N SER A 186 0.52 -9.16 -5.93
CA SER A 186 -0.10 -8.44 -4.81
C SER A 186 -1.44 -7.84 -5.21
N GLY A 187 -2.44 -7.87 -4.33
CA GLY A 187 -3.74 -7.24 -4.58
C GLY A 187 -3.65 -5.71 -4.84
N LYS A 188 -2.56 -5.07 -4.37
CA LYS A 188 -2.27 -3.65 -4.63
C LYS A 188 -1.79 -3.39 -6.07
N ILE A 189 -1.34 -4.43 -6.76
CA ILE A 189 -0.70 -4.35 -8.08
C ILE A 189 -1.69 -4.92 -9.11
N LYS A 190 -1.95 -4.17 -10.17
CA LYS A 190 -2.76 -4.58 -11.33
C LYS A 190 -1.98 -4.38 -12.62
N TYR A 191 -2.47 -5.01 -13.69
CA TYR A 191 -1.95 -4.85 -15.06
C TYR A 191 -0.44 -5.11 -15.18
N GLN A 192 0.06 -6.17 -14.51
CA GLN A 192 1.47 -6.57 -14.65
C GLN A 192 1.72 -7.00 -16.09
N MET A 193 2.73 -6.40 -16.71
CA MET A 193 3.14 -6.78 -18.06
C MET A 193 4.64 -6.61 -18.23
N LEU A 194 5.22 -7.47 -19.08
CA LEU A 194 6.56 -7.25 -19.58
C LEU A 194 6.57 -6.03 -20.52
N SER A 195 7.33 -5.01 -20.16
CA SER A 195 7.43 -3.77 -20.94
C SER A 195 8.67 -3.78 -21.82
N TYR A 196 9.84 -4.17 -21.31
CA TYR A 196 11.08 -4.09 -22.06
C TYR A 196 12.05 -5.19 -21.66
N VAL A 197 12.94 -5.58 -22.58
CA VAL A 197 14.03 -6.53 -22.31
C VAL A 197 15.32 -5.99 -22.90
N LYS A 198 16.42 -6.19 -22.18
CA LYS A 198 17.76 -5.74 -22.57
C LYS A 198 18.77 -6.88 -22.39
N PHE A 199 19.48 -7.23 -23.44
CA PHE A 199 20.63 -8.14 -23.35
C PHE A 199 21.70 -7.58 -22.42
N GLU A 200 22.35 -8.47 -21.68
CA GLU A 200 23.52 -8.15 -20.90
C GLU A 200 24.67 -9.08 -21.28
N SER A 201 25.78 -8.48 -21.73
CA SER A 201 27.00 -9.23 -21.99
C SER A 201 27.50 -9.90 -20.72
N MET A 202 27.94 -11.15 -20.86
CA MET A 202 28.34 -12.00 -19.75
C MET A 202 29.27 -13.09 -20.24
N GLU A 203 30.35 -13.33 -19.50
CA GLU A 203 31.18 -14.52 -19.68
C GLU A 203 30.57 -15.70 -18.89
N PRO A 204 30.20 -16.81 -19.54
CA PRO A 204 29.58 -17.93 -18.85
C PRO A 204 30.58 -18.66 -17.96
N THR A 205 30.21 -18.82 -16.69
CA THR A 205 30.94 -19.62 -15.69
C THR A 205 30.05 -20.77 -15.21
N GLN A 206 30.65 -21.82 -14.63
CA GLN A 206 29.86 -22.93 -14.09
C GLN A 206 28.86 -22.47 -13.01
N GLY A 207 29.23 -21.47 -12.19
CA GLY A 207 28.33 -20.91 -11.18
C GLY A 207 27.07 -20.30 -11.79
N ILE A 208 27.23 -19.54 -12.88
CA ILE A 208 26.10 -18.93 -13.61
C ILE A 208 25.20 -20.00 -14.24
N VAL A 209 25.80 -21.05 -14.83
CA VAL A 209 25.02 -22.14 -15.42
C VAL A 209 24.18 -22.83 -14.34
N ASN A 210 24.76 -23.09 -13.17
CA ASN A 210 24.04 -23.69 -12.06
C ASN A 210 22.92 -22.78 -11.53
N GLU A 211 23.15 -21.46 -11.44
CA GLU A 211 22.12 -20.49 -11.05
C GLU A 211 20.96 -20.47 -12.06
N ALA A 212 21.27 -20.48 -13.35
CA ALA A 212 20.26 -20.51 -14.41
C ALA A 212 19.39 -21.78 -14.33
N ILE A 213 19.99 -22.94 -14.07
CA ILE A 213 19.25 -24.20 -13.86
C ILE A 213 18.34 -24.10 -12.63
N LEU A 214 18.83 -23.54 -11.53
CA LEU A 214 18.08 -23.44 -10.27
C LEU A 214 16.86 -22.52 -10.40
N LYS A 215 16.98 -21.42 -11.15
CA LYS A 215 15.90 -20.45 -11.36
C LYS A 215 15.00 -20.80 -12.55
N ARG A 216 15.37 -21.75 -13.38
CA ARG A 216 14.70 -22.09 -14.64
C ARG A 216 13.18 -22.22 -14.51
N ASP A 217 12.73 -23.12 -13.64
CA ASP A 217 11.30 -23.45 -13.51
C ASP A 217 10.53 -22.39 -12.70
N ILE A 218 11.25 -21.50 -12.01
CA ILE A 218 10.69 -20.34 -11.30
C ILE A 218 10.45 -19.20 -12.30
N ASP A 219 11.45 -18.91 -13.12
CA ASP A 219 11.44 -17.76 -14.03
C ASP A 219 10.61 -18.01 -15.29
N TYR A 220 10.57 -19.26 -15.78
CA TYR A 220 9.95 -19.62 -17.05
C TYR A 220 8.88 -20.69 -16.90
N LYS A 221 7.84 -20.58 -17.72
CA LYS A 221 6.73 -21.56 -17.77
C LYS A 221 7.01 -22.71 -18.72
N ASP A 222 7.73 -22.45 -19.80
CA ASP A 222 8.01 -23.35 -20.92
C ASP A 222 9.53 -23.49 -21.14
N ALA A 223 10.26 -23.60 -20.04
CA ALA A 223 11.71 -23.73 -20.07
C ALA A 223 12.18 -25.05 -20.71
N GLU A 224 13.37 -25.03 -21.30
CA GLU A 224 14.02 -26.23 -21.82
C GLU A 224 14.39 -27.19 -20.68
N ASN A 225 13.95 -28.44 -20.79
CA ASN A 225 14.15 -29.48 -19.77
C ASN A 225 14.98 -30.67 -20.26
N ASP A 226 15.56 -30.59 -21.46
CA ASP A 226 16.45 -31.62 -22.03
C ASP A 226 17.73 -31.85 -21.21
N TYR A 227 18.12 -30.89 -20.37
CA TYR A 227 19.18 -31.02 -19.38
C TYR A 227 18.60 -31.14 -17.96
N GLY A 228 19.17 -32.06 -17.18
CA GLY A 228 18.83 -32.24 -15.76
C GLY A 228 19.41 -31.13 -14.88
N TYR A 229 19.70 -31.46 -13.61
CA TYR A 229 20.23 -30.50 -12.64
C TYR A 229 21.72 -30.16 -12.81
N PHE A 230 22.40 -30.78 -13.78
CA PHE A 230 23.81 -30.56 -14.03
C PHE A 230 24.07 -30.43 -15.53
N LEU A 231 24.63 -29.30 -15.93
CA LEU A 231 25.07 -29.02 -17.29
C LEU A 231 26.52 -28.49 -17.24
N PRO A 232 27.51 -29.23 -17.77
CA PRO A 232 28.89 -28.76 -17.79
C PRO A 232 29.04 -27.51 -18.66
N LEU A 233 29.88 -26.57 -18.22
CA LEU A 233 30.24 -25.39 -19.01
C LEU A 233 30.81 -25.73 -20.39
N ALA A 234 31.42 -26.91 -20.55
CA ALA A 234 31.95 -27.38 -21.83
C ALA A 234 30.86 -27.53 -22.91
N ASN A 235 29.61 -27.78 -22.52
CA ASN A 235 28.47 -27.95 -23.42
C ASN A 235 27.75 -26.62 -23.71
N ILE A 236 28.29 -25.49 -23.24
CA ILE A 236 27.75 -24.16 -23.43
C ILE A 236 28.56 -23.41 -24.48
N GLU A 237 27.88 -23.01 -25.55
CA GLU A 237 28.39 -22.12 -26.58
C GLU A 237 28.50 -20.69 -26.04
N LYS A 238 29.55 -19.99 -26.49
CA LYS A 238 29.84 -18.63 -26.07
C LYS A 238 29.62 -17.66 -27.23
N ASN A 239 29.34 -16.39 -26.91
CA ASN A 239 29.36 -15.28 -27.88
C ASN A 239 28.40 -15.42 -29.07
N VAL A 240 27.29 -16.15 -28.90
CA VAL A 240 26.26 -16.32 -29.95
C VAL A 240 25.11 -15.31 -29.86
N TYR A 241 25.14 -14.43 -28.86
CA TYR A 241 24.11 -13.43 -28.59
C TYR A 241 24.71 -12.03 -28.46
N ASN A 242 23.91 -11.02 -28.82
CA ASN A 242 24.24 -9.61 -28.67
C ASN A 242 23.00 -8.77 -28.36
N ASP A 243 23.14 -7.44 -28.37
CA ASP A 243 22.06 -6.48 -28.10
C ASP A 243 20.79 -6.68 -28.95
N SER A 244 20.91 -7.25 -30.15
CA SER A 244 19.79 -7.48 -31.06
C SER A 244 19.13 -8.85 -30.89
N SER A 245 19.72 -9.73 -30.08
CA SER A 245 19.29 -11.12 -29.90
C SER A 245 18.06 -11.30 -29.02
N ILE A 246 17.64 -10.29 -28.26
CA ILE A 246 16.55 -10.44 -27.28
C ILE A 246 15.51 -9.35 -27.46
N ARG A 247 14.25 -9.76 -27.60
CA ARG A 247 13.12 -8.84 -27.79
C ARG A 247 11.88 -9.35 -27.08
N VAL A 248 10.96 -8.45 -26.74
CA VAL A 248 9.61 -8.84 -26.31
C VAL A 248 8.86 -9.41 -27.52
N PHE A 249 8.38 -10.63 -27.41
CA PHE A 249 7.66 -11.31 -28.48
C PHE A 249 6.30 -10.63 -28.73
N GLY A 250 5.98 -10.34 -30.00
CA GLY A 250 4.73 -9.65 -30.37
C GLY A 250 4.72 -8.14 -30.13
N GLY A 251 5.86 -7.54 -29.74
CA GLY A 251 6.00 -6.10 -29.52
C GLY A 251 5.60 -5.61 -28.13
N LEU A 252 5.77 -4.30 -27.89
CA LEU A 252 5.46 -3.67 -26.60
C LEU A 252 3.96 -3.72 -26.32
N ALA A 253 3.58 -4.20 -25.13
CA ALA A 253 2.20 -4.18 -24.67
C ALA A 253 1.70 -2.73 -24.49
N ARG A 254 0.51 -2.42 -25.01
CA ARG A 254 -0.20 -1.17 -24.70
C ARG A 254 -1.09 -1.40 -23.47
N PRO A 255 -1.18 -0.45 -22.52
CA PRO A 255 -2.10 -0.55 -21.40
C PRO A 255 -3.56 -0.64 -21.90
N ASN A 256 -4.43 -1.33 -21.14
CA ASN A 256 -5.87 -1.49 -21.38
C ASN A 256 -6.32 -2.39 -22.55
N GLN A 257 -5.53 -3.38 -22.96
CA GLN A 257 -6.04 -4.44 -23.84
C GLN A 257 -5.89 -5.82 -23.20
N ASN A 258 -7.02 -6.54 -23.07
CA ASN A 258 -7.07 -7.98 -22.85
C ASN A 258 -6.49 -8.67 -24.10
N THR A 259 -5.17 -8.64 -24.21
CA THR A 259 -4.43 -9.38 -25.23
C THR A 259 -3.71 -10.49 -24.51
N GLU A 260 -4.10 -11.72 -24.83
CA GLU A 260 -3.51 -12.95 -24.32
C GLU A 260 -1.97 -12.85 -24.34
N LYS A 261 -1.36 -12.99 -23.16
CA LYS A 261 0.02 -13.44 -22.93
C LYS A 261 1.12 -12.66 -23.67
N LYS A 262 1.48 -11.48 -23.16
CA LYS A 262 2.63 -10.67 -23.60
C LYS A 262 3.91 -10.85 -22.75
N ASN A 263 3.95 -11.82 -21.85
CA ASN A 263 5.15 -12.10 -21.06
C ASN A 263 6.11 -13.05 -21.79
N LYS A 264 6.24 -12.91 -23.12
CA LYS A 264 7.08 -13.78 -23.93
C LYS A 264 8.32 -13.04 -24.40
N VAL A 265 9.46 -13.71 -24.33
CA VAL A 265 10.75 -13.20 -24.80
C VAL A 265 11.18 -14.05 -25.98
N GLN A 266 11.48 -13.37 -27.09
CA GLN A 266 12.10 -13.98 -28.26
C GLN A 266 13.62 -13.87 -28.13
N ILE A 267 14.30 -15.00 -28.28
CA ILE A 267 15.76 -15.09 -28.28
C ILE A 267 16.19 -15.60 -29.65
N THR A 268 17.06 -14.85 -30.32
CA THR A 268 17.59 -15.19 -31.65
C THR A 268 19.11 -15.08 -31.64
N SER A 269 19.80 -16.17 -31.98
CA SER A 269 21.26 -16.16 -32.06
C SER A 269 21.73 -15.46 -33.34
N VAL A 270 22.79 -14.67 -33.21
CA VAL A 270 23.43 -14.01 -34.37
C VAL A 270 24.34 -14.94 -35.14
N GLY A 271 24.85 -15.97 -34.47
CA GLY A 271 25.72 -17.00 -35.04
C GLY A 271 25.13 -18.40 -34.95
N THR A 272 25.91 -19.35 -35.45
CA THR A 272 25.72 -20.78 -35.24
C THR A 272 26.77 -21.30 -34.26
N GLY A 273 26.51 -22.45 -33.63
CA GLY A 273 27.46 -23.06 -32.71
C GLY A 273 27.60 -24.57 -32.89
N ASN A 274 28.60 -25.10 -32.22
CA ASN A 274 28.93 -26.52 -32.17
C ASN A 274 28.43 -27.18 -30.88
N GLN A 275 28.37 -26.44 -29.78
CA GLN A 275 27.89 -26.96 -28.50
C GLN A 275 26.38 -27.18 -28.50
N ASP A 276 25.86 -27.95 -27.55
CA ASP A 276 24.45 -28.32 -27.55
C ASP A 276 23.54 -27.23 -27.00
N TYR A 277 24.09 -26.33 -26.18
CA TYR A 277 23.35 -25.26 -25.54
C TYR A 277 24.09 -23.94 -25.63
N ALA A 278 23.36 -22.85 -25.53
CA ALA A 278 23.90 -21.52 -25.29
C ALA A 278 23.18 -20.90 -24.10
N ILE A 279 23.88 -20.05 -23.35
CA ILE A 279 23.28 -19.30 -22.25
C ILE A 279 23.22 -17.82 -22.59
N VAL A 280 22.13 -17.18 -22.19
CA VAL A 280 21.93 -15.75 -22.38
C VAL A 280 21.48 -15.10 -21.08
N LYS A 281 22.06 -13.93 -20.79
CA LYS A 281 21.68 -13.07 -19.67
C LYS A 281 20.94 -11.85 -20.20
N TYR A 282 19.85 -11.49 -19.54
CA TYR A 282 19.12 -10.29 -19.89
C TYR A 282 18.36 -9.71 -18.70
N THR A 283 18.12 -8.41 -18.75
CA THR A 283 17.28 -7.72 -17.77
C THR A 283 15.92 -7.42 -18.39
N ALA A 284 14.86 -7.85 -17.70
CA ALA A 284 13.49 -7.61 -18.07
C ALA A 284 12.90 -6.50 -17.18
N THR A 285 12.32 -5.48 -17.81
CA THR A 285 11.56 -4.42 -17.15
C THR A 285 10.08 -4.78 -17.18
N TRP A 286 9.54 -5.02 -16.00
CA TRP A 286 8.12 -5.20 -15.75
C TRP A 286 7.48 -3.85 -15.46
N GLN A 287 6.34 -3.59 -16.07
CA GLN A 287 5.50 -2.44 -15.79
C GLN A 287 4.24 -2.93 -15.09
N TYR A 288 3.83 -2.19 -14.06
CA TYR A 288 2.64 -2.51 -13.29
C TYR A 288 1.97 -1.24 -12.77
N SER A 289 0.71 -1.38 -12.41
CA SER A 289 -0.11 -0.32 -11.83
C SER A 289 -0.28 -0.61 -10.34
N GLU A 290 0.16 0.30 -9.48
CA GLU A 290 -0.02 0.20 -8.03
C GLU A 290 -1.01 1.26 -7.54
N TYR A 291 -1.91 0.92 -6.61
CA TYR A 291 -2.86 1.89 -6.06
C TYR A 291 -2.15 3.08 -5.38
N LYS A 292 -2.51 4.29 -5.81
CA LYS A 292 -2.22 5.55 -5.13
C LYS A 292 -3.12 5.62 -3.91
N TYR A 293 -2.57 5.34 -2.73
CA TYR A 293 -3.20 5.81 -1.51
C TYR A 293 -3.10 7.34 -1.50
N LYS A 294 -4.18 8.05 -1.84
CA LYS A 294 -4.40 9.40 -1.34
C LYS A 294 -5.20 9.24 -0.06
N ILE A 295 -4.50 9.39 1.06
CA ILE A 295 -5.13 9.72 2.34
C ILE A 295 -5.57 11.17 2.16
N SER A 296 -6.88 11.40 2.02
CA SER A 296 -7.48 12.73 2.09
C SER A 296 -8.09 12.95 3.45
#